data_AF-A0A4S2SPA4-F1
#
_entry.id   AF-A0A4S2SPA4-F1
#
_cell.length_a   1.000
_cell.length_b   1.000
_cell.length_c   1.000
_cell.angle_alpha   90.00
_cell.angle_beta   90.00
_cell.angle_gamma   90.00
#
_symmetry.space_group_name_H-M   'P 1'
#
loop_
_entity.id
_entity.type
_entity.pdbx_description
1 polymer ?
#
loop_
_entity_poly.entity_id
_entity_poly.type
_entity_poly.pdbx_seq_one_letter_code
_entity_poly.pdbx_strand_id
1 'polypeptide(L)'
;MVAGPSGRRDQHRARDADAGVHRAVGARAREGRSGGLLSRGTVAGAGCVLEDPMMRRTFLTDVAGTAIAPVVTSDLLARGFAARLNGGPDVEEWEAKLAAYGTDYMSMGAADIQRSVAGELVVIQQQLEQPRLWSAAARLMTLHAKTFPGSDGSAAVRWYRMAATATDQSTDPGVRVRVWVRGRAAIALGYEGASLGVADVLADQALSLSDRPLGLLNAVYGKAHAAALRGDRATAMDLDARGRRIFDTAGSHEQASDYAVPWWRLNVFRSLLLARLGDERAATEAQDQALAELPASLPRFATHLELHRGLMLARSGDRAGGIAHATTAMNALPPEKHSLTLRMLLAEIQA
;
A
#
# COMPACT_ATOMS: atom_id res chain seq x y z
N MET A 1 -16.11 3.74 -55.95
CA MET A 1 -15.15 2.75 -56.48
C MET A 1 -14.21 2.43 -55.31
N VAL A 2 -14.14 1.23 -54.70
CA VAL A 2 -14.09 -0.15 -55.21
C VAL A 2 -12.67 -0.58 -55.60
N ALA A 3 -12.28 -1.76 -55.10
CA ALA A 3 -11.05 -2.54 -55.36
C ALA A 3 -9.72 -2.06 -54.75
N GLY A 4 -9.15 -2.92 -53.88
CA GLY A 4 -7.71 -3.18 -53.84
C GLY A 4 -7.43 -4.59 -54.41
N PRO A 5 -6.15 -4.97 -54.57
CA PRO A 5 -5.65 -6.23 -53.97
C PRO A 5 -4.25 -6.02 -53.32
N SER A 6 -3.73 -6.74 -52.32
CA SER A 6 -3.84 -8.10 -51.76
C SER A 6 -2.63 -9.00 -52.09
N GLY A 7 -1.95 -9.49 -51.04
CA GLY A 7 -0.99 -10.61 -51.09
C GLY A 7 0.50 -10.22 -51.07
N ARG A 8 1.44 -11.13 -50.73
CA ARG A 8 1.37 -12.41 -49.98
C ARG A 8 2.82 -12.94 -49.76
N ARG A 9 3.05 -13.83 -48.76
CA ARG A 9 4.28 -14.65 -48.58
C ARG A 9 5.56 -13.84 -48.23
N ASP A 10 6.72 -14.38 -47.82
CA ASP A 10 7.22 -15.62 -47.16
C ASP A 10 8.72 -15.31 -46.78
N GLN A 11 9.51 -15.97 -45.92
CA GLN A 11 9.40 -17.13 -45.00
C GLN A 11 10.59 -17.09 -43.99
N HIS A 12 10.60 -18.02 -43.00
CA HIS A 12 11.76 -18.54 -42.23
C HIS A 12 12.97 -17.66 -41.80
N ARG A 13 13.25 -17.70 -40.48
CA ARG A 13 14.40 -18.49 -39.97
C ARG A 13 14.30 -18.77 -38.45
N ALA A 14 14.62 -20.00 -38.06
CA ALA A 14 14.87 -20.42 -36.68
C ALA A 14 16.26 -21.08 -36.61
N ARG A 15 16.89 -21.07 -35.43
CA ARG A 15 18.10 -21.87 -35.11
C ARG A 15 18.17 -22.16 -33.62
N ASP A 16 18.16 -23.44 -33.28
CA ASP A 16 18.47 -23.96 -31.95
C ASP A 16 19.91 -24.51 -31.89
N ALA A 17 20.52 -24.43 -30.70
CA ALA A 17 21.62 -25.24 -30.16
C ALA A 17 21.93 -24.64 -28.75
N ASP A 18 21.78 -25.30 -27.60
CA ASP A 18 21.90 -26.70 -27.16
C ASP A 18 23.34 -27.19 -26.89
N ALA A 19 23.44 -28.20 -26.01
CA ALA A 19 24.61 -28.90 -25.46
C ALA A 19 25.38 -28.23 -24.30
N GLY A 20 25.47 -28.97 -23.18
CA GLY A 20 26.39 -28.75 -22.06
C GLY A 20 27.05 -30.07 -21.61
N VAL A 21 28.07 -30.03 -20.75
CA VAL A 21 28.86 -31.23 -20.35
C VAL A 21 29.21 -31.23 -18.84
N HIS A 22 29.35 -32.42 -18.26
CA HIS A 22 29.58 -32.74 -16.83
C HIS A 22 31.02 -32.56 -16.30
N ARG A 23 31.13 -32.62 -14.95
CA ARG A 23 32.19 -33.20 -14.07
C ARG A 23 32.95 -32.20 -13.17
N ALA A 24 33.45 -32.56 -11.97
CA ALA A 24 33.11 -33.65 -11.02
C ALA A 24 33.89 -33.51 -9.67
N VAL A 25 33.42 -34.21 -8.62
CA VAL A 25 34.17 -34.71 -7.42
C VAL A 25 34.75 -33.68 -6.41
N GLY A 26 34.59 -33.97 -5.10
CA GLY A 26 35.22 -33.19 -4.03
C GLY A 26 34.83 -33.55 -2.58
N ALA A 27 34.81 -34.83 -2.19
CA ALA A 27 34.40 -35.24 -0.84
C ALA A 27 35.60 -35.48 0.12
N ARG A 28 35.47 -35.05 1.39
CA ARG A 28 36.26 -35.54 2.55
C ARG A 28 35.50 -35.32 3.86
N ALA A 29 35.75 -36.16 4.85
CA ALA A 29 35.05 -36.19 6.13
C ALA A 29 36.00 -36.35 7.34
N ARG A 30 35.51 -35.93 8.51
CA ARG A 30 35.83 -36.37 9.90
C ARG A 30 34.91 -35.56 10.82
N GLU A 31 33.99 -36.15 11.58
CA GLU A 31 34.18 -37.02 12.76
C GLU A 31 34.83 -36.33 13.97
N GLY A 32 34.10 -36.34 15.10
CA GLY A 32 34.49 -35.72 16.37
C GLY A 32 33.39 -35.88 17.43
N ARG A 33 33.18 -37.10 17.95
CA ARG A 33 32.28 -37.38 19.08
C ARG A 33 32.96 -37.03 20.41
N SER A 34 32.19 -36.58 21.42
CA SER A 34 31.97 -37.34 22.69
C SER A 34 31.64 -36.46 23.92
N GLY A 35 30.49 -36.72 24.58
CA GLY A 35 30.24 -36.37 26.00
C GLY A 35 30.03 -34.88 26.34
N GLY A 36 29.43 -34.52 27.48
CA GLY A 36 28.77 -35.39 28.46
C GLY A 36 28.39 -34.66 29.77
N LEU A 37 27.40 -35.22 30.48
CA LEU A 37 26.91 -34.87 31.82
C LEU A 37 26.19 -33.51 32.04
N LEU A 38 25.06 -33.65 32.74
CA LEU A 38 24.32 -32.60 33.43
C LEU A 38 25.14 -31.99 34.57
N SER A 39 24.92 -30.71 34.86
CA SER A 39 25.13 -30.16 36.20
C SER A 39 23.93 -29.30 36.60
N ARG A 40 23.49 -29.41 37.86
CA ARG A 40 22.37 -28.62 38.41
C ARG A 40 22.91 -27.30 38.97
N GLY A 41 22.76 -26.21 38.22
CA GLY A 41 22.92 -24.85 38.75
C GLY A 41 21.62 -24.39 39.42
N THR A 42 21.65 -24.11 40.73
CA THR A 42 20.45 -23.71 41.51
C THR A 42 20.00 -22.30 41.16
N VAL A 43 18.68 -22.06 41.13
CA VAL A 43 18.09 -20.72 40.98
C VAL A 43 18.37 -19.88 42.22
N ALA A 44 19.33 -18.96 42.13
CA ALA A 44 19.59 -17.93 43.12
C ALA A 44 19.96 -16.63 42.39
N GLY A 45 19.04 -15.66 42.35
CA GLY A 45 19.26 -14.37 41.65
C GLY A 45 18.01 -13.54 41.37
N ALA A 46 16.82 -14.15 41.32
CA ALA A 46 15.57 -13.45 40.99
C ALA A 46 15.14 -12.36 41.99
N GLY A 47 15.65 -12.37 43.22
CA GLY A 47 15.25 -11.44 44.28
C GLY A 47 15.84 -10.03 44.19
N CYS A 48 17.04 -9.87 43.60
CA CYS A 48 17.80 -8.62 43.68
C CYS A 48 17.53 -7.64 42.51
N VAL A 49 16.92 -8.11 41.42
CA VAL A 49 16.72 -7.32 40.18
C VAL A 49 15.44 -6.45 40.23
N LEU A 50 14.62 -6.60 41.28
CA LEU A 50 13.27 -6.01 41.36
C LEU A 50 13.17 -4.72 42.19
N GLU A 51 14.25 -4.27 42.83
CA GLU A 51 14.24 -3.09 43.72
C GLU A 51 14.43 -1.75 42.98
N ASP A 52 15.00 -1.74 41.78
CA ASP A 52 15.14 -0.53 40.96
C ASP A 52 13.86 -0.27 40.12
N PRO A 53 13.16 0.87 40.29
CA PRO A 53 11.99 1.24 39.50
C PRO A 53 12.22 1.32 37.99
N MET A 54 13.43 1.68 37.54
CA MET A 54 13.78 1.70 36.11
C MET A 54 13.94 0.27 35.58
N MET A 55 14.68 -0.59 36.28
CA MET A 55 14.82 -2.00 35.90
C MET A 55 13.47 -2.71 35.86
N ARG A 56 12.58 -2.43 36.82
CA ARG A 56 11.20 -2.95 36.84
C ARG A 56 10.38 -2.45 35.65
N ARG A 57 10.53 -1.19 35.23
CA ARG A 57 9.87 -0.63 34.03
C ARG A 57 10.41 -1.25 32.73
N THR A 58 11.72 -1.44 32.61
CA THR A 58 12.34 -2.10 31.44
C THR A 58 11.87 -3.55 31.35
N PHE A 59 11.97 -4.31 32.44
CA PHE A 59 11.53 -5.71 32.50
C PHE A 59 10.04 -5.88 32.16
N LEU A 60 9.15 -5.02 32.68
CA LEU A 60 7.72 -5.05 32.32
C LEU A 60 7.47 -4.69 30.85
N THR A 61 8.34 -3.88 30.22
CA THR A 61 8.25 -3.54 28.80
C THR A 61 8.71 -4.71 27.93
N ASP A 62 9.84 -5.33 28.26
CA ASP A 62 10.40 -6.48 27.52
C ASP A 62 9.53 -7.74 27.65
N VAL A 63 8.96 -7.99 28.84
CA VAL A 63 8.01 -9.09 29.06
C VAL A 63 6.70 -8.85 28.30
N ALA A 64 6.20 -7.62 28.22
CA ALA A 64 5.02 -7.32 27.39
C ALA A 64 5.30 -7.57 25.90
N GLY A 65 6.45 -7.15 25.38
CA GLY A 65 6.85 -7.40 23.99
C GLY A 65 7.03 -8.89 23.68
N THR A 66 7.67 -9.64 24.58
CA THR A 66 7.98 -11.08 24.36
C THR A 66 6.81 -12.02 24.66
N ALA A 67 5.84 -11.64 25.51
CA ALA A 67 4.66 -12.48 25.78
C ALA A 67 3.53 -12.32 24.76
N ILE A 68 3.33 -11.11 24.19
CA ILE A 68 2.19 -10.85 23.29
C ILE A 68 2.44 -11.40 21.88
N ALA A 69 3.65 -11.27 21.33
CA ALA A 69 3.95 -11.69 19.95
C ALA A 69 3.74 -13.21 19.69
N PRO A 70 4.14 -14.13 20.59
CA PRO A 70 3.83 -15.56 20.44
C PRO A 70 2.33 -15.87 20.48
N VAL A 71 1.55 -15.15 21.31
CA VAL A 71 0.09 -15.36 21.42
C VAL A 71 -0.61 -14.92 20.13
N VAL A 72 -0.27 -13.76 19.57
CA VAL A 72 -0.81 -13.30 18.29
C VAL A 72 -0.42 -14.24 17.14
N THR A 73 0.82 -14.73 17.12
CA THR A 73 1.26 -15.73 16.15
C THR A 73 0.48 -17.05 16.28
N SER A 74 0.23 -17.50 17.51
CA SER A 74 -0.53 -18.73 17.80
C SER A 74 -2.00 -18.63 17.36
N ASP A 75 -2.67 -17.51 17.63
CA ASP A 75 -4.05 -17.24 17.18
C ASP A 75 -4.13 -17.20 15.64
N LEU A 76 -3.18 -16.53 14.96
CA LEU A 76 -3.11 -16.55 13.50
C LEU A 76 -2.92 -17.97 12.93
N LEU A 77 -1.99 -18.75 13.49
CA LEU A 77 -1.78 -20.15 13.08
C LEU A 77 -3.04 -21.00 13.30
N ALA A 78 -3.71 -20.86 14.44
CA ALA A 78 -4.94 -21.57 14.77
C ALA A 78 -6.07 -21.22 13.78
N ARG A 79 -6.24 -19.95 13.42
CA ARG A 79 -7.19 -19.50 12.39
C ARG A 79 -6.88 -20.09 11.02
N GLY A 80 -5.61 -20.15 10.64
CA GLY A 80 -5.17 -20.79 9.39
C GLY A 80 -5.55 -22.27 9.35
N PHE A 81 -5.18 -23.05 10.37
CA PHE A 81 -5.54 -24.46 10.42
C PHE A 81 -7.06 -24.68 10.50
N ALA A 82 -7.79 -23.86 11.25
CA ALA A 82 -9.26 -23.92 11.30
C ALA A 82 -9.90 -23.65 9.92
N ALA A 83 -9.42 -22.66 9.17
CA ALA A 83 -9.89 -22.37 7.82
C ALA A 83 -9.57 -23.50 6.82
N ARG A 84 -8.44 -24.20 6.97
CA ARG A 84 -8.10 -25.35 6.13
C ARG A 84 -8.91 -26.60 6.46
N LEU A 85 -9.34 -26.77 7.72
CA LEU A 85 -10.11 -27.93 8.18
C LEU A 85 -11.62 -27.79 8.00
N ASN A 86 -12.17 -26.62 8.33
CA ASN A 86 -13.62 -26.37 8.33
C ASN A 86 -14.11 -25.71 7.03
N GLY A 87 -13.19 -25.26 6.17
CA GLY A 87 -13.45 -24.26 5.15
C GLY A 87 -13.23 -22.84 5.67
N GLY A 88 -12.90 -21.93 4.77
CA GLY A 88 -13.00 -20.48 4.96
C GLY A 88 -14.17 -19.91 4.15
N PRO A 89 -14.35 -18.58 4.12
CA PRO A 89 -15.45 -17.94 3.41
C PRO A 89 -15.50 -18.27 1.92
N ASP A 90 -16.69 -18.25 1.32
CA ASP A 90 -16.85 -18.41 -0.13
C ASP A 90 -16.48 -17.12 -0.91
N VAL A 91 -16.56 -17.15 -2.25
CA VAL A 91 -16.14 -16.01 -3.09
C VAL A 91 -17.03 -14.79 -2.82
N GLU A 92 -18.32 -15.00 -2.66
CA GLU A 92 -19.32 -13.96 -2.49
C GLU A 92 -19.27 -13.36 -1.06
N GLU A 93 -18.98 -14.17 -0.03
CA GLU A 93 -18.62 -13.70 1.32
C GLU A 93 -17.31 -12.91 1.33
N TRP A 94 -16.30 -13.33 0.57
CA TRP A 94 -15.05 -12.58 0.42
C TRP A 94 -15.25 -11.22 -0.27
N GLU A 95 -16.11 -11.13 -1.29
CA GLU A 95 -16.50 -9.85 -1.88
C GLU A 95 -17.23 -8.95 -0.87
N ALA A 96 -18.15 -9.50 -0.07
CA ALA A 96 -18.86 -8.76 0.98
C ALA A 96 -17.90 -8.21 2.06
N LYS A 97 -16.96 -9.04 2.54
CA LYS A 97 -15.88 -8.59 3.44
C LYS A 97 -15.05 -7.47 2.83
N LEU A 98 -14.66 -7.60 1.56
CA LEU A 98 -13.84 -6.61 0.88
C LEU A 98 -14.58 -5.28 0.69
N ALA A 99 -15.88 -5.31 0.41
CA ALA A 99 -16.72 -4.11 0.36
C ALA A 99 -16.76 -3.38 1.71
N ALA A 100 -16.95 -4.12 2.82
CA ALA A 100 -16.90 -3.57 4.18
C ALA A 100 -15.53 -2.93 4.49
N TYR A 101 -14.42 -3.67 4.32
CA TYR A 101 -13.06 -3.13 4.49
C TYR A 101 -12.78 -1.89 3.63
N GLY A 102 -13.43 -1.75 2.47
CA GLY A 102 -13.35 -0.57 1.63
C GLY A 102 -13.90 0.69 2.31
N THR A 103 -15.06 0.57 2.95
CA THR A 103 -15.68 1.65 3.73
C THR A 103 -14.91 1.88 5.04
N ASP A 104 -14.62 0.81 5.77
CA ASP A 104 -13.98 0.88 7.10
C ASP A 104 -12.55 1.46 7.03
N TYR A 105 -11.81 1.21 5.94
CA TYR A 105 -10.51 1.84 5.69
C TYR A 105 -10.57 3.38 5.80
N MET A 106 -11.71 3.99 5.46
CA MET A 106 -11.86 5.45 5.42
C MET A 106 -11.86 6.07 6.82
N SER A 107 -12.34 5.34 7.84
CA SER A 107 -12.49 5.80 9.23
C SER A 107 -11.50 5.17 10.23
N MET A 108 -11.11 3.91 10.03
CA MET A 108 -10.27 3.15 10.96
C MET A 108 -8.80 3.63 11.02
N GLY A 109 -8.17 3.40 12.17
CA GLY A 109 -6.72 3.56 12.36
C GLY A 109 -5.91 2.46 11.68
N ALA A 110 -4.68 2.78 11.27
CA ALA A 110 -3.85 1.87 10.45
C ALA A 110 -3.53 0.54 11.15
N ALA A 111 -3.31 0.55 12.48
CA ALA A 111 -2.97 -0.64 13.25
C ALA A 111 -4.13 -1.65 13.36
N ASP A 112 -5.37 -1.18 13.41
CA ASP A 112 -6.54 -2.06 13.50
C ASP A 112 -6.88 -2.66 12.13
N ILE A 113 -6.74 -1.88 11.05
CA ILE A 113 -6.79 -2.39 9.68
C ILE A 113 -5.68 -3.45 9.48
N GLN A 114 -4.46 -3.19 9.95
CA GLN A 114 -3.35 -4.14 9.84
C GLN A 114 -3.66 -5.46 10.55
N ARG A 115 -4.18 -5.40 11.78
CA ARG A 115 -4.52 -6.58 12.60
C ARG A 115 -5.63 -7.41 11.96
N SER A 116 -6.72 -6.77 11.54
CA SER A 116 -7.86 -7.47 10.93
C SER A 116 -7.48 -8.10 9.58
N VAL A 117 -6.86 -7.33 8.67
CA VAL A 117 -6.48 -7.82 7.34
C VAL A 117 -5.37 -8.88 7.42
N ALA A 118 -4.47 -8.85 8.41
CA ALA A 118 -3.51 -9.93 8.64
C ALA A 118 -4.22 -11.26 8.98
N GLY A 119 -5.29 -11.23 9.79
CA GLY A 119 -6.11 -12.40 10.07
C GLY A 119 -6.76 -12.97 8.80
N GLU A 120 -7.36 -12.10 7.98
CA GLU A 120 -8.00 -12.50 6.72
C GLU A 120 -7.01 -13.08 5.71
N LEU A 121 -5.79 -12.52 5.63
CA LEU A 121 -4.72 -13.02 4.76
C LEU A 121 -4.31 -14.46 5.11
N VAL A 122 -4.27 -14.82 6.40
CA VAL A 122 -3.93 -16.17 6.84
C VAL A 122 -5.06 -17.18 6.55
N VAL A 123 -6.33 -16.74 6.61
CA VAL A 123 -7.50 -17.55 6.23
C VAL A 123 -7.51 -17.78 4.71
N ILE A 124 -7.48 -16.73 3.89
CA ILE A 124 -7.62 -16.85 2.44
C ILE A 124 -6.47 -17.62 1.79
N GLN A 125 -5.26 -17.57 2.38
CA GLN A 125 -4.09 -18.33 1.93
C GLN A 125 -4.38 -19.84 1.84
N GLN A 126 -5.25 -20.38 2.69
CA GLN A 126 -5.61 -21.81 2.72
C GLN A 126 -6.58 -22.23 1.61
N GLN A 127 -7.11 -21.26 0.87
CA GLN A 127 -8.17 -21.43 -0.14
C GLN A 127 -7.69 -21.14 -1.57
N LEU A 128 -6.42 -20.74 -1.77
CA LEU A 128 -5.86 -20.31 -3.06
C LEU A 128 -5.72 -21.43 -4.12
N GLU A 129 -6.09 -22.67 -3.76
CA GLU A 129 -6.40 -23.75 -4.71
C GLU A 129 -7.60 -23.39 -5.60
N GLN A 130 -8.50 -22.48 -5.16
CA GLN A 130 -9.59 -21.92 -5.96
C GLN A 130 -9.14 -20.64 -6.69
N PRO A 131 -8.95 -20.64 -8.03
CA PRO A 131 -8.23 -19.53 -8.67
C PRO A 131 -8.96 -18.18 -8.70
N ARG A 132 -10.28 -18.14 -8.45
CA ARG A 132 -11.03 -16.87 -8.26
C ARG A 132 -10.57 -16.13 -7.00
N LEU A 133 -10.22 -16.83 -5.92
CA LEU A 133 -9.90 -16.20 -4.63
C LEU A 133 -8.58 -15.40 -4.62
N TRP A 134 -7.69 -15.63 -5.58
CA TRP A 134 -6.54 -14.74 -5.82
C TRP A 134 -6.94 -13.27 -6.06
N SER A 135 -8.12 -13.03 -6.66
CA SER A 135 -8.69 -11.68 -6.84
C SER A 135 -8.97 -10.98 -5.50
N ALA A 136 -9.48 -11.73 -4.53
CA ALA A 136 -9.76 -11.25 -3.19
C ALA A 136 -8.48 -11.10 -2.35
N ALA A 137 -7.60 -12.11 -2.40
CA ALA A 137 -6.31 -12.09 -1.70
C ALA A 137 -5.44 -10.90 -2.12
N ALA A 138 -5.37 -10.59 -3.42
CA ALA A 138 -4.63 -9.43 -3.91
C ALA A 138 -5.16 -8.09 -3.36
N ARG A 139 -6.48 -7.96 -3.16
CA ARG A 139 -7.08 -6.76 -2.56
C ARG A 139 -6.78 -6.66 -1.06
N LEU A 140 -6.83 -7.77 -0.32
CA LEU A 140 -6.35 -7.83 1.07
C LEU A 140 -4.86 -7.47 1.17
N MET A 141 -4.00 -8.00 0.29
CA MET A 141 -2.57 -7.64 0.23
C MET A 141 -2.37 -6.14 -0.06
N THR A 142 -3.18 -5.54 -0.93
CA THR A 142 -3.15 -4.11 -1.25
C THR A 142 -3.59 -3.25 -0.07
N LEU A 143 -4.62 -3.66 0.68
CA LEU A 143 -5.04 -3.00 1.92
C LEU A 143 -3.97 -3.10 3.02
N HIS A 144 -3.38 -4.28 3.19
CA HIS A 144 -2.33 -4.53 4.19
C HIS A 144 -1.06 -3.73 3.89
N ALA A 145 -0.65 -3.62 2.62
CA ALA A 145 0.49 -2.80 2.18
C ALA A 145 0.41 -1.35 2.68
N LYS A 146 -0.79 -0.76 2.67
CA LYS A 146 -1.08 0.62 3.09
C LYS A 146 -1.02 0.84 4.62
N THR A 147 -0.72 -0.19 5.40
CA THR A 147 -0.61 -0.11 6.87
C THR A 147 0.83 -0.12 7.40
N PHE A 148 1.81 -0.47 6.55
CA PHE A 148 3.22 -0.45 6.95
C PHE A 148 3.75 0.99 7.07
N PRO A 149 4.59 1.31 8.06
CA PRO A 149 5.25 2.61 8.17
C PRO A 149 6.36 2.75 7.10
N GLY A 150 6.51 3.93 6.53
CA GLY A 150 7.41 4.22 5.41
C GLY A 150 8.90 4.10 5.71
N SER A 151 9.29 4.00 6.99
CA SER A 151 10.64 3.57 7.40
C SER A 151 10.95 2.13 6.99
N ASP A 152 9.93 1.27 6.80
CA ASP A 152 10.01 0.06 5.99
C ASP A 152 9.10 0.17 4.75
N GLY A 153 9.35 1.18 3.91
CA GLY A 153 8.80 1.24 2.56
C GLY A 153 9.15 0.02 1.69
N SER A 154 10.15 -0.78 2.10
CA SER A 154 10.46 -2.06 1.45
C SER A 154 9.40 -3.12 1.74
N ALA A 155 8.75 -3.12 2.91
CA ALA A 155 7.59 -3.97 3.20
C ALA A 155 6.38 -3.59 2.35
N ALA A 156 6.02 -2.31 2.29
CA ALA A 156 4.92 -1.85 1.45
C ALA A 156 5.13 -2.27 -0.02
N VAL A 157 6.34 -2.06 -0.55
CA VAL A 157 6.72 -2.52 -1.90
C VAL A 157 6.68 -4.05 -2.07
N ARG A 158 7.09 -4.85 -1.07
CA ARG A 158 6.93 -6.32 -1.09
C ARG A 158 5.45 -6.70 -1.23
N TRP A 159 4.57 -6.13 -0.41
CA TRP A 159 3.14 -6.44 -0.44
C TRP A 159 2.44 -5.97 -1.72
N TYR A 160 2.75 -4.77 -2.25
CA TYR A 160 2.20 -4.32 -3.53
C TYR A 160 2.65 -5.19 -4.71
N ARG A 161 3.91 -5.65 -4.73
CA ARG A 161 4.40 -6.59 -5.75
C ARG A 161 3.71 -7.95 -5.64
N MET A 162 3.56 -8.48 -4.42
CA MET A 162 2.85 -9.74 -4.19
C MET A 162 1.36 -9.65 -4.56
N ALA A 163 0.72 -8.51 -4.28
CA ALA A 163 -0.65 -8.22 -4.71
C ALA A 163 -0.78 -8.21 -6.24
N ALA A 164 0.14 -7.56 -6.95
CA ALA A 164 0.14 -7.56 -8.42
C ALA A 164 0.27 -8.99 -8.98
N THR A 165 1.26 -9.77 -8.50
CA THR A 165 1.44 -11.18 -8.87
C THR A 165 0.20 -12.02 -8.56
N ALA A 166 -0.45 -11.80 -7.40
CA ALA A 166 -1.70 -12.46 -7.03
C ALA A 166 -2.82 -12.16 -8.04
N THR A 167 -2.99 -10.91 -8.49
CA THR A 167 -4.00 -10.61 -9.53
C THR A 167 -3.73 -11.30 -10.86
N ASP A 168 -2.48 -11.64 -11.16
CA ASP A 168 -2.09 -12.31 -12.40
C ASP A 168 -2.36 -13.82 -12.37
N GLN A 169 -2.32 -14.44 -11.17
CA GLN A 169 -2.73 -15.84 -10.94
C GLN A 169 -4.25 -16.03 -10.98
N SER A 170 -5.04 -14.96 -10.82
CA SER A 170 -6.49 -15.08 -10.84
C SER A 170 -7.04 -15.34 -12.24
N THR A 171 -7.86 -16.38 -12.38
CA THR A 171 -8.61 -16.73 -13.60
C THR A 171 -9.91 -15.96 -13.74
N ASP A 172 -10.27 -15.15 -12.74
CA ASP A 172 -11.42 -14.26 -12.80
C ASP A 172 -11.25 -13.25 -13.97
N PRO A 173 -12.29 -12.94 -14.78
CA PRO A 173 -12.19 -12.01 -15.91
C PRO A 173 -11.93 -10.55 -15.50
N GLY A 174 -11.65 -10.32 -14.22
CA GLY A 174 -11.26 -9.06 -13.59
C GLY A 174 -9.91 -8.49 -14.02
N VAL A 175 -9.72 -8.17 -15.30
CA VAL A 175 -8.70 -7.21 -15.76
C VAL A 175 -8.83 -5.89 -14.96
N ARG A 176 -10.06 -5.53 -14.55
CA ARG A 176 -10.35 -4.47 -13.56
C ARG A 176 -9.50 -4.57 -12.30
N VAL A 177 -9.36 -5.76 -11.72
CA VAL A 177 -8.64 -5.96 -10.44
C VAL A 177 -7.14 -5.89 -10.66
N ARG A 178 -6.61 -6.43 -11.78
CA ARG A 178 -5.21 -6.27 -12.18
C ARG A 178 -4.82 -4.79 -12.34
N VAL A 179 -5.64 -4.00 -13.04
CA VAL A 179 -5.45 -2.54 -13.20
C VAL A 179 -5.65 -1.81 -11.87
N TRP A 180 -6.66 -2.17 -11.06
CA TRP A 180 -6.93 -1.53 -9.77
C TRP A 180 -5.79 -1.72 -8.78
N VAL A 181 -5.33 -2.94 -8.52
CA VAL A 181 -4.24 -3.22 -7.56
C VAL A 181 -2.98 -2.44 -7.91
N ARG A 182 -2.60 -2.47 -9.18
CA ARG A 182 -1.43 -1.76 -9.71
C ARG A 182 -1.59 -0.25 -9.63
N GLY A 183 -2.75 0.30 -10.01
CA GLY A 183 -3.07 1.71 -9.89
C GLY A 183 -3.10 2.20 -8.44
N ARG A 184 -3.70 1.44 -7.50
CA ARG A 184 -3.74 1.77 -6.06
C ARG A 184 -2.35 1.77 -5.43
N ALA A 185 -1.49 0.82 -5.82
CA ALA A 185 -0.10 0.82 -5.41
C ALA A 185 0.68 2.03 -5.96
N ALA A 186 0.47 2.36 -7.24
CA ALA A 186 1.12 3.51 -7.88
C ALA A 186 0.72 4.85 -7.24
N ILE A 187 -0.57 5.09 -6.94
CA ILE A 187 -0.97 6.31 -6.23
C ILE A 187 -0.43 6.34 -4.81
N ALA A 188 -0.48 5.23 -4.06
CA ALA A 188 0.02 5.23 -2.68
C ALA A 188 1.52 5.62 -2.63
N LEU A 189 2.34 4.92 -3.41
CA LEU A 189 3.78 5.17 -3.51
C LEU A 189 4.11 6.57 -4.06
N GLY A 190 3.43 7.00 -5.14
CA GLY A 190 3.65 8.32 -5.75
C GLY A 190 3.21 9.48 -4.85
N TYR A 191 2.05 9.37 -4.20
CA TYR A 191 1.51 10.35 -3.26
C TYR A 191 2.40 10.50 -2.02
N GLU A 192 2.88 9.38 -1.45
CA GLU A 192 3.81 9.37 -0.32
C GLU A 192 5.24 9.79 -0.69
N GLY A 193 5.58 9.80 -1.99
CA GLY A 193 6.96 9.98 -2.45
C GLY A 193 7.86 8.76 -2.24
N ALA A 194 7.30 7.65 -1.77
CA ALA A 194 8.01 6.42 -1.47
C ALA A 194 8.29 5.60 -2.74
N SER A 195 9.54 5.22 -2.95
CA SER A 195 9.94 4.26 -4.01
C SER A 195 9.40 4.60 -5.41
N LEU A 196 9.53 5.85 -5.86
CA LEU A 196 8.92 6.38 -7.09
C LEU A 196 9.10 5.50 -8.35
N GLY A 197 10.26 4.87 -8.56
CA GLY A 197 10.47 3.97 -9.69
C GLY A 197 9.59 2.69 -9.67
N VAL A 198 9.14 2.26 -8.49
CA VAL A 198 8.13 1.20 -8.35
C VAL A 198 6.73 1.73 -8.62
N ALA A 199 6.44 2.99 -8.26
CA ALA A 199 5.18 3.65 -8.60
C ALA A 199 5.01 3.76 -10.12
N ASP A 200 6.05 4.18 -10.85
CA ASP A 200 6.04 4.23 -12.32
C ASP A 200 5.82 2.85 -12.94
N VAL A 201 6.59 1.83 -12.53
CA VAL A 201 6.48 0.46 -13.08
C VAL A 201 5.08 -0.13 -12.85
N LEU A 202 4.47 0.08 -11.69
CA LEU A 202 3.11 -0.39 -11.42
C LEU A 202 2.06 0.44 -12.18
N ALA A 203 2.27 1.75 -12.33
CA ALA A 203 1.39 2.58 -13.15
C ALA A 203 1.45 2.18 -14.63
N ASP A 204 2.63 2.00 -15.22
CA ASP A 204 2.78 1.65 -16.63
C ASP A 204 2.25 0.23 -16.93
N GLN A 205 2.34 -0.70 -15.97
CA GLN A 205 1.61 -1.98 -16.05
C GLN A 205 0.09 -1.79 -15.99
N ALA A 206 -0.43 -0.90 -15.13
CA ALA A 206 -1.88 -0.61 -15.09
C ALA A 206 -2.36 0.05 -16.40
N LEU A 207 -1.59 0.98 -16.95
CA LEU A 207 -1.87 1.68 -18.21
C LEU A 207 -1.83 0.74 -19.43
N SER A 208 -0.99 -0.29 -19.44
CA SER A 208 -0.88 -1.25 -20.55
C SER A 208 -1.91 -2.39 -20.53
N LEU A 209 -2.57 -2.63 -19.38
CA LEU A 209 -3.48 -3.76 -19.19
C LEU A 209 -4.90 -3.52 -19.72
N SER A 210 -5.47 -2.32 -19.56
CA SER A 210 -6.79 -1.94 -20.10
C SER A 210 -7.14 -0.48 -19.80
N ASP A 211 -7.89 0.16 -20.70
CA ASP A 211 -8.48 1.49 -20.53
C ASP A 211 -9.57 1.60 -19.43
N ARG A 212 -9.82 0.54 -18.64
CA ARG A 212 -10.88 0.54 -17.61
C ARG A 212 -10.58 1.58 -16.51
N PRO A 213 -11.42 2.62 -16.37
CA PRO A 213 -10.92 3.95 -15.99
C PRO A 213 -10.59 4.14 -14.50
N LEU A 214 -11.27 3.48 -13.56
CA LEU A 214 -11.07 3.76 -12.13
C LEU A 214 -9.68 3.33 -11.61
N GLY A 215 -9.13 2.22 -12.12
CA GLY A 215 -7.75 1.83 -11.83
C GLY A 215 -6.73 2.70 -12.61
N LEU A 216 -7.07 3.04 -13.86
CA LEU A 216 -6.30 3.95 -14.73
C LEU A 216 -6.10 5.33 -14.07
N LEU A 217 -7.14 5.87 -13.44
CA LEU A 217 -7.15 7.13 -12.71
C LEU A 217 -6.10 7.15 -11.59
N ASN A 218 -6.06 6.10 -10.78
CA ASN A 218 -5.08 5.96 -9.69
C ASN A 218 -3.66 5.84 -10.25
N ALA A 219 -3.46 5.08 -11.34
CA ALA A 219 -2.16 4.98 -12.02
C ALA A 219 -1.66 6.34 -12.56
N VAL A 220 -2.55 7.12 -13.21
CA VAL A 220 -2.23 8.44 -13.76
C VAL A 220 -1.82 9.43 -12.67
N TYR A 221 -2.57 9.54 -11.57
CA TYR A 221 -2.17 10.42 -10.46
C TYR A 221 -0.91 9.94 -9.74
N GLY A 222 -0.68 8.62 -9.65
CA GLY A 222 0.59 8.06 -9.15
C GLY A 222 1.80 8.58 -9.92
N LYS A 223 1.74 8.55 -11.27
CA LYS A 223 2.77 9.15 -12.12
C LYS A 223 2.81 10.68 -12.02
N ALA A 224 1.67 11.36 -11.85
CA ALA A 224 1.62 12.81 -11.71
C ALA A 224 2.41 13.29 -10.47
N HIS A 225 2.19 12.66 -9.31
CA HIS A 225 2.97 12.97 -8.10
C HIS A 225 4.44 12.58 -8.24
N ALA A 226 4.75 11.45 -8.88
CA ALA A 226 6.12 11.03 -9.13
C ALA A 226 6.88 11.96 -10.10
N ALA A 227 6.19 12.56 -11.08
CA ALA A 227 6.74 13.61 -11.96
C ALA A 227 6.96 14.92 -11.19
N ALA A 228 5.97 15.37 -10.42
CA ALA A 228 6.07 16.59 -9.60
C ALA A 228 7.24 16.53 -8.60
N LEU A 229 7.41 15.39 -7.91
CA LEU A 229 8.53 15.16 -6.98
C LEU A 229 9.91 15.10 -7.65
N ARG A 230 9.96 14.95 -8.99
CA ARG A 230 11.20 15.03 -9.80
C ARG A 230 11.42 16.42 -10.41
N GLY A 231 10.53 17.38 -10.16
CA GLY A 231 10.54 18.70 -10.79
C GLY A 231 9.96 18.74 -12.21
N ASP A 232 9.45 17.62 -12.75
CA ASP A 232 8.81 17.59 -14.06
C ASP A 232 7.37 18.10 -13.98
N ARG A 233 7.25 19.43 -13.89
CA ARG A 233 5.97 20.14 -13.87
C ARG A 233 5.18 19.96 -15.19
N ALA A 234 5.85 19.75 -16.32
CA ALA A 234 5.17 19.57 -17.61
C ALA A 234 4.39 18.25 -17.64
N THR A 235 5.07 17.13 -17.37
CA THR A 235 4.44 15.81 -17.29
C THR A 235 3.41 15.74 -16.16
N ALA A 236 3.69 16.35 -14.99
CA ALA A 236 2.75 16.38 -13.88
C ALA A 236 1.41 17.07 -14.23
N MET A 237 1.46 18.18 -14.99
CA MET A 237 0.25 18.92 -15.38
C MET A 237 -0.53 18.25 -16.52
N ASP A 238 0.12 17.60 -17.50
CA ASP A 238 -0.63 16.78 -18.47
C ASP A 238 -1.32 15.59 -17.78
N LEU A 239 -0.65 14.97 -16.81
CA LEU A 239 -1.24 13.87 -16.04
C LEU A 239 -2.40 14.33 -15.13
N ASP A 240 -2.38 15.54 -14.55
CA ASP A 240 -3.57 16.13 -13.90
C ASP A 240 -4.73 16.30 -14.89
N ALA A 241 -4.45 16.89 -16.05
CA ALA A 241 -5.46 17.13 -17.09
C ALA A 241 -6.03 15.81 -17.65
N ARG A 242 -5.19 14.78 -17.83
CA ARG A 242 -5.60 13.42 -18.19
C ARG A 242 -6.40 12.77 -17.07
N GLY A 243 -5.97 12.95 -15.82
CA GLY A 243 -6.64 12.44 -14.62
C GLY A 243 -8.05 12.99 -14.47
N ARG A 244 -8.25 14.30 -14.67
CA ARG A 244 -9.58 14.92 -14.76
C ARG A 244 -10.44 14.26 -15.85
N ARG A 245 -9.98 14.20 -17.10
CA ARG A 245 -10.72 13.56 -18.23
C ARG A 245 -11.15 12.11 -17.95
N ILE A 246 -10.31 11.33 -17.26
CA ILE A 246 -10.64 9.96 -16.84
C ILE A 246 -11.72 9.97 -15.75
N PHE A 247 -11.61 10.86 -14.76
CA PHE A 247 -12.63 11.03 -13.72
C PHE A 247 -13.98 11.47 -14.30
N ASP A 248 -14.00 12.40 -15.26
CA ASP A 248 -15.25 12.90 -15.88
C ASP A 248 -16.08 11.78 -16.54
N THR A 249 -15.45 10.63 -16.84
CA THR A 249 -16.08 9.43 -17.43
C THR A 249 -16.35 8.33 -16.39
N ALA A 250 -15.82 8.43 -15.16
CA ALA A 250 -15.68 7.28 -14.25
C ALA A 250 -15.67 7.59 -12.74
N GLY A 251 -15.87 8.86 -12.35
CA GLY A 251 -15.93 9.30 -10.97
C GLY A 251 -17.06 8.62 -10.22
N SER A 252 -16.78 8.09 -9.04
CA SER A 252 -17.76 7.38 -8.21
C SER A 252 -18.21 8.30 -7.08
N HIS A 253 -18.87 9.40 -7.44
CA HIS A 253 -19.22 10.53 -6.56
C HIS A 253 -19.88 10.11 -5.24
N GLU A 254 -20.82 9.16 -5.29
CA GLU A 254 -21.63 8.74 -4.14
C GLU A 254 -20.90 7.82 -3.15
N GLN A 255 -19.69 7.32 -3.47
CA GLN A 255 -19.07 6.21 -2.75
C GLN A 255 -17.86 6.64 -1.91
N ALA A 256 -18.05 6.77 -0.59
CA ALA A 256 -16.97 6.97 0.38
C ALA A 256 -16.28 5.63 0.75
N SER A 257 -15.54 5.04 -0.21
CA SER A 257 -14.87 3.74 -0.06
C SER A 257 -13.46 3.75 -0.67
N ASP A 258 -12.54 2.90 -0.21
CA ASP A 258 -11.17 2.85 -0.75
C ASP A 258 -11.11 2.38 -2.21
N TYR A 259 -12.10 1.59 -2.65
CA TYR A 259 -12.27 1.14 -4.03
C TYR A 259 -12.78 2.24 -4.96
N ALA A 260 -13.32 3.31 -4.39
CA ALA A 260 -13.97 4.42 -5.07
C ALA A 260 -13.06 5.67 -5.12
N VAL A 261 -13.31 6.54 -6.09
CA VAL A 261 -12.79 7.91 -6.11
C VAL A 261 -14.01 8.83 -6.31
N PRO A 262 -14.61 9.35 -5.22
CA PRO A 262 -15.55 10.46 -5.29
C PRO A 262 -14.82 11.78 -5.59
N TRP A 263 -15.56 12.84 -5.93
CA TRP A 263 -14.98 14.12 -6.37
C TRP A 263 -14.09 14.79 -5.31
N TRP A 264 -14.51 14.77 -4.03
CA TRP A 264 -13.64 15.24 -2.96
C TRP A 264 -12.30 14.47 -2.90
N ARG A 265 -12.31 13.16 -3.20
CA ARG A 265 -11.10 12.32 -3.16
C ARG A 265 -10.18 12.57 -4.35
N LEU A 266 -10.75 12.83 -5.53
CA LEU A 266 -9.98 13.35 -6.67
C LEU A 266 -9.26 14.63 -6.26
N ASN A 267 -9.98 15.60 -5.68
CA ASN A 267 -9.41 16.88 -5.33
C ASN A 267 -8.44 16.83 -4.13
N VAL A 268 -8.52 15.82 -3.25
CA VAL A 268 -7.43 15.49 -2.30
C VAL A 268 -6.13 15.12 -3.04
N PHE A 269 -6.19 14.31 -4.11
CA PHE A 269 -5.00 14.02 -4.95
C PHE A 269 -4.47 15.30 -5.60
N ARG A 270 -5.35 16.07 -6.25
CA ARG A 270 -4.98 17.29 -6.96
C ARG A 270 -4.42 18.37 -6.03
N SER A 271 -4.98 18.51 -4.84
CA SER A 271 -4.54 19.45 -3.80
C SER A 271 -3.06 19.24 -3.43
N LEU A 272 -2.63 18.00 -3.18
CA LEU A 272 -1.21 17.71 -2.91
C LEU A 272 -0.33 17.90 -4.15
N LEU A 273 -0.82 17.48 -5.33
CA LEU A 273 -0.07 17.62 -6.58
C LEU A 273 0.27 19.09 -6.86
N LEU A 274 -0.73 19.96 -6.75
CA LEU A 274 -0.61 21.39 -7.05
C LEU A 274 0.18 22.13 -5.96
N ALA A 275 0.03 21.74 -4.68
CA ALA A 275 0.88 22.24 -3.59
C ALA A 275 2.36 21.90 -3.80
N ARG A 276 2.70 20.67 -4.21
CA ARG A 276 4.08 20.28 -4.56
C ARG A 276 4.63 21.04 -5.77
N LEU A 277 3.78 21.38 -6.73
CA LEU A 277 4.14 22.17 -7.92
C LEU A 277 4.18 23.69 -7.66
N GLY A 278 3.87 24.16 -6.45
CA GLY A 278 3.81 25.58 -6.09
C GLY A 278 2.66 26.36 -6.72
N ASP A 279 1.61 25.68 -7.20
CA ASP A 279 0.46 26.34 -7.86
C ASP A 279 -0.61 26.74 -6.82
N GLU A 280 -0.32 27.80 -6.06
CA GLU A 280 -1.15 28.26 -4.93
C GLU A 280 -2.64 28.41 -5.26
N ARG A 281 -2.97 29.02 -6.41
CA ARG A 281 -4.37 29.24 -6.82
C ARG A 281 -5.08 27.92 -7.10
N ALA A 282 -4.47 27.03 -7.89
CA ALA A 282 -5.10 25.76 -8.25
C ALA A 282 -5.10 24.76 -7.08
N ALA A 283 -4.10 24.83 -6.19
CA ALA A 283 -4.06 24.05 -4.94
C ALA A 283 -5.19 24.46 -4.01
N THR A 284 -5.43 25.76 -3.82
CA THR A 284 -6.55 26.30 -3.02
C THR A 284 -7.90 25.90 -3.64
N GLU A 285 -8.09 26.10 -4.95
CA GLU A 285 -9.31 25.68 -5.67
C GLU A 285 -9.62 24.18 -5.44
N ALA A 286 -8.60 23.32 -5.48
CA ALA A 286 -8.75 21.89 -5.19
C ALA A 286 -9.04 21.60 -3.71
N GLN A 287 -8.46 22.35 -2.76
CA GLN A 287 -8.79 22.17 -1.33
C GLN A 287 -10.24 22.51 -1.05
N ASP A 288 -10.75 23.60 -1.63
CA ASP A 288 -12.11 24.07 -1.38
C ASP A 288 -13.14 23.16 -2.08
N GLN A 289 -12.86 22.70 -3.31
CA GLN A 289 -13.64 21.66 -3.99
C GLN A 289 -13.64 20.32 -3.24
N ALA A 290 -12.58 20.01 -2.49
CA ALA A 290 -12.54 18.82 -1.64
C ALA A 290 -13.35 19.02 -0.34
N LEU A 291 -13.21 20.15 0.34
CA LEU A 291 -13.93 20.43 1.60
C LEU A 291 -15.44 20.58 1.40
N ALA A 292 -15.90 21.05 0.25
CA ALA A 292 -17.32 21.20 -0.06
C ALA A 292 -18.11 19.87 -0.07
N GLU A 293 -17.45 18.75 -0.35
CA GLU A 293 -18.07 17.41 -0.43
C GLU A 293 -17.50 16.39 0.58
N LEU A 294 -16.42 16.72 1.30
CA LEU A 294 -15.79 15.80 2.26
C LEU A 294 -16.72 15.53 3.46
N PRO A 295 -17.12 14.28 3.75
CA PRO A 295 -17.93 13.97 4.93
C PRO A 295 -17.20 14.33 6.24
N ALA A 296 -17.87 15.07 7.13
CA ALA A 296 -17.31 15.48 8.42
C ALA A 296 -16.90 14.31 9.35
N SER A 297 -17.42 13.11 9.08
CA SER A 297 -17.02 11.85 9.75
C SER A 297 -15.61 11.37 9.37
N LEU A 298 -14.94 12.00 8.39
CA LEU A 298 -13.64 11.60 7.85
C LEU A 298 -12.51 12.63 8.14
N PRO A 299 -12.30 13.07 9.41
CA PRO A 299 -11.41 14.19 9.74
C PRO A 299 -9.96 14.00 9.29
N ARG A 300 -9.48 12.74 9.20
CA ARG A 300 -8.14 12.41 8.68
C ARG A 300 -7.89 12.97 7.27
N PHE A 301 -8.92 13.05 6.42
CA PHE A 301 -8.81 13.61 5.07
C PHE A 301 -8.91 15.14 5.07
N ALA A 302 -9.56 15.76 6.06
CA ALA A 302 -9.50 17.21 6.27
C ALA A 302 -8.08 17.61 6.71
N THR A 303 -7.49 16.89 7.68
CA THR A 303 -6.09 17.08 8.10
C THR A 303 -5.11 16.94 6.93
N HIS A 304 -5.36 16.04 5.96
CA HIS A 304 -4.56 15.97 4.73
C HIS A 304 -4.57 17.31 3.98
N LEU A 305 -5.74 17.91 3.75
CA LEU A 305 -5.85 19.20 3.04
C LEU A 305 -5.14 20.33 3.80
N GLU A 306 -5.17 20.34 5.13
CA GLU A 306 -4.39 21.29 5.93
C GLU A 306 -2.88 21.09 5.80
N LEU A 307 -2.39 19.85 5.70
CA LEU A 307 -0.97 19.59 5.41
C LEU A 307 -0.60 20.02 3.99
N HIS A 308 -1.52 19.91 3.02
CA HIS A 308 -1.29 20.43 1.68
C HIS A 308 -1.20 21.97 1.68
N ARG A 309 -1.96 22.67 2.54
CA ARG A 309 -1.80 24.13 2.78
C ARG A 309 -0.46 24.45 3.42
N GLY A 310 -0.06 23.71 4.46
CA GLY A 310 1.25 23.87 5.08
C GLY A 310 2.42 23.68 4.10
N LEU A 311 2.30 22.70 3.20
CA LEU A 311 3.26 22.47 2.12
C LEU A 311 3.24 23.60 1.09
N MET A 312 2.06 24.07 0.67
CA MET A 312 1.91 25.18 -0.26
C MET A 312 2.57 26.46 0.27
N LEU A 313 2.32 26.83 1.53
CA LEU A 313 2.95 27.98 2.20
C LEU A 313 4.48 27.84 2.25
N ALA A 314 4.97 26.65 2.63
CA ALA A 314 6.42 26.38 2.66
C ALA A 314 7.07 26.41 1.26
N ARG A 315 6.31 26.11 0.20
CA ARG A 315 6.77 26.19 -1.21
C ARG A 315 6.66 27.60 -1.80
N SER A 316 5.72 28.45 -1.37
CA SER A 316 5.61 29.85 -1.82
C SER A 316 6.57 30.80 -1.09
N GLY A 317 7.06 30.40 0.10
CA GLY A 317 8.17 31.06 0.79
C GLY A 317 8.01 31.15 2.30
N ASP A 318 6.78 31.06 2.81
CA ASP A 318 6.49 31.03 4.24
C ASP A 318 6.67 29.62 4.84
N ARG A 319 7.94 29.21 4.93
CA ARG A 319 8.31 27.95 5.60
C ARG A 319 7.95 27.94 7.08
N ALA A 320 7.94 29.08 7.75
CA ALA A 320 7.63 29.16 9.19
C ALA A 320 6.13 28.94 9.45
N GLY A 321 5.27 29.69 8.76
CA GLY A 321 3.81 29.52 8.81
C GLY A 321 3.37 28.17 8.26
N GLY A 322 3.99 27.69 7.18
CA GLY A 322 3.72 26.35 6.63
C GLY A 322 3.94 25.21 7.64
N ILE A 323 5.08 25.23 8.35
CA ILE A 323 5.37 24.26 9.42
C ILE A 323 4.41 24.44 10.61
N ALA A 324 4.12 25.67 11.02
CA ALA A 324 3.21 25.95 12.13
C ALA A 324 1.77 25.48 11.85
N HIS A 325 1.25 25.73 10.65
CA HIS A 325 -0.07 25.30 10.19
C HIS A 325 -0.18 23.78 10.18
N ALA A 326 0.77 23.10 9.52
CA ALA A 326 0.80 21.64 9.43
C ALA A 326 0.92 20.96 10.82
N THR A 327 1.76 21.51 11.71
CA THR A 327 1.93 21.00 13.08
C THR A 327 0.64 21.18 13.90
N THR A 328 -0.02 22.33 13.77
CA THR A 328 -1.31 22.60 14.44
C THR A 328 -2.40 21.64 13.97
N ALA A 329 -2.51 21.41 12.66
CA ALA A 329 -3.47 20.48 12.09
C ALA A 329 -3.23 19.02 12.51
N MET A 330 -1.96 18.59 12.64
CA MET A 330 -1.63 17.26 13.19
C MET A 330 -2.00 17.14 14.68
N ASN A 331 -1.73 18.17 15.48
CA ASN A 331 -2.04 18.14 16.92
C ASN A 331 -3.55 18.17 17.21
N ALA A 332 -4.36 18.70 16.29
CA ALA A 332 -5.83 18.68 16.39
C ALA A 332 -6.45 17.31 15.99
N LEU A 333 -5.72 16.46 15.26
CA LEU A 333 -6.18 15.11 14.91
C LEU A 333 -5.81 14.11 16.02
N PRO A 334 -6.73 13.23 16.47
CA PRO A 334 -6.41 12.18 17.43
C PRO A 334 -5.25 11.26 16.98
N PRO A 335 -4.30 10.89 17.86
CA PRO A 335 -3.08 10.16 17.48
C PRO A 335 -3.32 8.83 16.76
N GLU A 336 -4.40 8.10 17.09
CA GLU A 336 -4.76 6.83 16.43
C GLU A 336 -5.17 7.00 14.96
N LYS A 337 -5.47 8.24 14.53
CA LYS A 337 -5.80 8.62 13.16
C LYS A 337 -4.61 9.20 12.38
N HIS A 338 -3.45 9.38 13.02
CA HIS A 338 -2.20 9.83 12.37
C HIS A 338 -1.67 8.74 11.44
N SER A 339 -2.09 8.76 10.17
CA SER A 339 -1.58 7.85 9.14
C SER A 339 -0.07 7.99 8.94
N LEU A 340 0.53 7.02 8.22
CA LEU A 340 1.89 7.20 7.70
C LEU A 340 1.95 8.46 6.83
N THR A 341 1.06 8.52 5.84
CA THR A 341 1.01 9.55 4.80
C THR A 341 0.99 10.97 5.40
N LEU A 342 0.23 11.19 6.47
CA LEU A 342 0.21 12.47 7.21
C LEU A 342 1.57 12.79 7.86
N ARG A 343 2.21 11.81 8.51
CA ARG A 343 3.53 11.99 9.13
C ARG A 343 4.64 12.21 8.11
N MET A 344 4.56 11.56 6.94
CA MET A 344 5.48 11.80 5.82
C MET A 344 5.30 13.20 5.22
N LEU A 345 4.06 13.66 5.06
CA LEU A 345 3.78 15.03 4.61
C LEU A 345 4.28 16.07 5.61
N LEU A 346 4.10 15.86 6.92
CA LEU A 346 4.66 16.77 7.94
C LEU A 346 6.20 16.85 7.83
N ALA A 347 6.88 15.73 7.61
CA ALA A 347 8.32 15.70 7.39
C ALA A 347 8.74 16.38 6.07
N GLU A 348 7.97 16.26 4.99
CA GLU A 348 8.21 16.97 3.72
C GLU A 348 8.10 18.50 3.89
N ILE A 349 7.19 18.97 4.75
CA ILE A 349 6.98 20.40 5.06
C ILE A 349 8.11 20.96 5.95
N GLN A 350 8.73 20.10 6.76
CA GLN A 350 9.79 20.47 7.70
C GLN A 350 11.20 20.49 7.06
N ALA A 351 11.38 19.90 5.88
CA ALA A 351 12.66 19.69 5.18
C ALA A 351 13.20 20.95 4.46
#